data_AF-A0A7J4KU01-F1
#
_entry.id   AF-A0A7J4KU01-F1
#
_cell.length_a   1.000
_cell.length_b   1.000
_cell.length_c   1.000
_cell.angle_alpha   90.00
_cell.angle_beta   90.00
_cell.angle_gamma   90.00
#
_symmetry.space_group_name_H-M   'P 1'
#
loop_
_entity.id
_entity.type
_entity.pdbx_description
1 polymer ?
#
loop_
_entity_poly.entity_id
_entity_poly.type
_entity_poly.pdbx_seq_one_letter_code
_entity_poly.pdbx_strand_id
1 'polypeptide(L)'
;MVYSAYLAGNLLNFTNISFFSLAFGFLLSFFFIGSFNSFNAVFDIDVDKESKPKRPIPAGLISKNLALSYSLFLYFAFIVLLYVFYSFEVFVIGMIMIILSVFYSSGLRLKRFPLLSDLLIAITYTVFPMLLGFLIGRGNLFSLPYPQFAIVFLFGFAVLITKNFEDFVADKKHGLKTLPVIFGIKQTLALVILLFLVSDFVLLLLLLRNQLPSYLSLILFFTLPVFFHSFRRLWEEPSQKNAFKLFKHLAVFMLALELLTGFSLII
;
A
#
# COMPACT_ATOMS: atom_id res chain seq x y z
N MET A 1 -1.71 -0.41 -6.20
CA MET A 1 -1.01 -0.94 -5.02
C MET A 1 -1.67 -2.23 -4.56
N VAL A 2 -2.82 -2.25 -3.87
CA VAL A 2 -3.40 -3.53 -3.38
C VAL A 2 -3.59 -4.58 -4.49
N TYR A 3 -4.32 -4.25 -5.57
CA TYR A 3 -4.55 -5.22 -6.64
C TYR A 3 -3.28 -5.58 -7.42
N SER A 4 -2.40 -4.60 -7.66
CA SER A 4 -1.15 -4.83 -8.37
C SER A 4 -0.15 -5.64 -7.55
N ALA A 5 -0.11 -5.47 -6.22
CA ALA A 5 0.62 -6.34 -5.30
C ALA A 5 0.04 -7.76 -5.31
N TYR A 6 -1.29 -7.91 -5.28
CA TYR A 6 -1.94 -9.22 -5.49
C TYR A 6 -1.50 -9.87 -6.80
N LEU A 7 -1.51 -9.13 -7.91
CA LEU A 7 -1.06 -9.65 -9.21
C LEU A 7 0.42 -10.04 -9.16
N ALA A 8 1.27 -9.22 -8.55
CA ALA A 8 2.68 -9.54 -8.36
C ALA A 8 2.85 -10.89 -7.68
N GLY A 9 2.16 -11.10 -6.56
CA GLY A 9 2.18 -12.37 -5.84
C GLY A 9 1.72 -13.54 -6.71
N ASN A 10 0.60 -13.38 -7.40
CA ASN A 10 0.02 -14.43 -8.24
C ASN A 10 0.93 -14.83 -9.40
N LEU A 11 1.62 -13.85 -9.99
CA LEU A 11 2.53 -14.04 -11.12
C LEU A 11 3.83 -14.80 -10.75
N LEU A 12 4.22 -14.81 -9.47
CA LEU A 12 5.46 -15.45 -9.02
C LEU A 12 5.49 -16.97 -9.26
N ASN A 13 4.36 -17.66 -9.31
CA ASN A 13 4.29 -19.11 -9.53
C ASN A 13 3.65 -19.48 -10.87
N PHE A 14 4.01 -18.73 -11.91
CA PHE A 14 3.41 -18.77 -13.25
C PHE A 14 3.11 -20.19 -13.77
N THR A 15 1.87 -20.64 -13.60
CA THR A 15 1.42 -21.96 -14.08
C THR A 15 0.13 -21.90 -14.89
N ASN A 16 -0.74 -20.91 -14.65
CA ASN A 16 -1.83 -20.44 -15.53
C ASN A 16 -2.65 -19.40 -14.76
N ILE A 17 -2.53 -18.12 -15.09
CA ILE A 17 -3.42 -17.10 -14.53
C ILE A 17 -4.77 -17.21 -15.24
N SER A 18 -5.74 -17.81 -14.56
CA SER A 18 -7.10 -17.84 -15.06
C SER A 18 -7.75 -16.46 -14.97
N PHE A 19 -8.64 -16.15 -15.91
CA PHE A 19 -9.51 -14.98 -15.82
C PHE A 19 -10.25 -14.93 -14.47
N PHE A 20 -10.62 -16.09 -13.95
CA PHE A 20 -11.21 -16.24 -12.62
C PHE A 20 -10.28 -15.70 -11.52
N SER A 21 -9.00 -16.09 -11.49
CA SER A 21 -8.06 -15.56 -10.48
C SER A 21 -7.92 -14.04 -10.55
N LEU A 22 -7.85 -13.47 -11.75
CA LEU A 22 -7.77 -12.01 -11.96
C LEU A 22 -9.02 -11.29 -11.45
N ALA A 23 -10.20 -11.77 -11.87
CA ALA A 23 -11.48 -11.19 -11.48
C ALA A 23 -11.67 -11.25 -9.95
N PHE A 24 -11.34 -12.37 -9.33
CA PHE A 24 -11.44 -12.52 -7.88
C PHE A 24 -10.43 -11.68 -7.12
N GLY A 25 -9.17 -11.61 -7.58
CA GLY A 25 -8.18 -10.72 -7.01
C GLY A 25 -8.61 -9.25 -7.05
N PHE A 26 -9.24 -8.84 -8.16
CA PHE A 26 -9.81 -7.51 -8.30
C PHE A 26 -10.94 -7.30 -7.31
N LEU A 27 -11.89 -8.24 -7.20
CA LEU A 27 -12.99 -8.16 -6.25
C LEU A 27 -12.50 -8.12 -4.80
N LEU A 28 -11.57 -9.00 -4.41
CA LEU A 28 -10.95 -8.99 -3.08
C LEU A 28 -10.33 -7.62 -2.78
N SER A 29 -9.56 -7.08 -3.71
CA SER A 29 -8.93 -5.76 -3.57
C SER A 29 -9.97 -4.64 -3.48
N PHE A 30 -11.01 -4.69 -4.31
CA PHE A 30 -12.10 -3.72 -4.36
C PHE A 30 -12.88 -3.70 -3.04
N PHE A 31 -13.35 -4.86 -2.58
CA PHE A 31 -14.12 -4.98 -1.35
C PHE A 31 -13.29 -4.59 -0.13
N PHE A 32 -12.03 -5.01 -0.05
CA PHE A 32 -11.16 -4.67 1.07
C PHE A 32 -10.79 -3.18 1.13
N ILE A 33 -10.35 -2.59 0.01
CA ILE A 33 -10.01 -1.16 -0.03
C ILE A 33 -11.25 -0.31 0.23
N GLY A 34 -12.38 -0.69 -0.38
CA GLY A 34 -13.65 -0.01 -0.18
C GLY A 34 -14.10 -0.07 1.28
N SER A 35 -14.08 -1.25 1.89
CA SER A 35 -14.48 -1.42 3.29
C SER A 35 -13.57 -0.62 4.22
N PHE A 36 -12.25 -0.71 4.05
CA PHE A 36 -11.28 0.00 4.89
C PHE A 36 -11.44 1.52 4.75
N ASN A 37 -11.46 2.06 3.53
CA ASN A 37 -11.56 3.50 3.33
C ASN A 37 -12.91 4.07 3.81
N SER A 38 -14.02 3.39 3.53
CA SER A 38 -15.34 3.82 4.00
C SER A 38 -15.44 3.72 5.52
N PHE A 39 -14.92 2.66 6.13
CA PHE A 39 -14.89 2.52 7.59
C PHE A 39 -14.03 3.62 8.21
N ASN A 40 -12.84 3.88 7.70
CA ASN A 40 -11.98 4.95 8.21
C ASN A 40 -12.67 6.32 8.11
N ALA A 41 -13.34 6.63 6.99
CA ALA A 41 -14.08 7.88 6.83
C ALA A 41 -15.20 8.08 7.86
N VAL A 42 -15.86 7.00 8.31
CA VAL A 42 -16.89 7.04 9.36
C VAL A 42 -16.31 7.47 10.70
N PHE A 43 -15.11 6.98 11.05
CA PHE A 43 -14.44 7.29 12.32
C PHE A 43 -13.64 8.60 12.29
N ASP A 44 -13.40 9.14 11.10
CA ASP A 44 -12.70 10.41 10.88
C ASP A 44 -13.62 11.60 10.62
N ILE A 45 -14.95 11.42 10.71
CA ILE A 45 -15.94 12.46 10.39
C ILE A 45 -15.64 13.82 11.06
N ASP A 46 -15.23 13.83 12.33
CA ASP A 46 -14.99 15.07 13.07
C ASP A 46 -13.73 15.79 12.56
N VAL A 47 -12.68 15.03 12.25
CA VAL A 47 -11.44 15.55 11.66
C VAL A 47 -11.68 16.02 10.21
N ASP A 48 -12.46 15.25 9.45
CA ASP A 48 -12.77 15.53 8.06
C ASP A 48 -13.70 16.75 7.90
N LYS A 49 -14.56 17.06 8.87
CA LYS A 49 -15.37 18.29 8.86
C LYS A 49 -14.50 19.54 8.85
N GLU A 50 -13.37 19.53 9.54
CA GLU A 50 -12.50 20.68 9.60
C GLU A 50 -11.50 20.71 8.44
N SER A 51 -10.90 19.56 8.12
CA SER A 51 -9.79 19.46 7.16
C SER A 51 -10.24 19.24 5.72
N LYS A 52 -11.33 18.49 5.52
CA LYS A 52 -11.79 17.98 4.22
C LYS A 52 -13.32 18.08 4.10
N PRO A 53 -13.93 19.28 4.29
CA PRO A 53 -15.38 19.46 4.43
C PRO A 53 -16.18 19.05 3.19
N LYS A 54 -15.54 18.95 2.02
CA LYS A 54 -16.17 18.52 0.77
C LYS A 54 -16.32 16.99 0.64
N ARG A 55 -15.77 16.20 1.58
CA ARG A 55 -15.97 14.73 1.58
C ARG A 55 -17.44 14.37 1.78
N PRO A 56 -17.93 13.24 1.24
CA PRO A 56 -19.35 12.91 1.24
C PRO A 56 -20.02 12.90 2.63
N ILE A 57 -19.34 12.38 3.66
CA ILE A 57 -19.90 12.31 5.02
C ILE A 57 -19.93 13.70 5.69
N PRO A 58 -18.82 14.47 5.77
CA PRO A 58 -18.86 15.83 6.29
C PRO A 58 -19.80 16.79 5.55
N ALA A 59 -19.93 16.66 4.23
CA ALA A 59 -20.81 17.48 3.41
C ALA A 59 -22.30 17.14 3.58
N GLY A 60 -22.64 16.11 4.36
CA GLY A 60 -24.02 15.66 4.56
C GLY A 60 -24.64 14.93 3.36
N LEU A 61 -23.86 14.62 2.32
CA LEU A 61 -24.34 13.88 1.14
C LEU A 61 -24.70 12.41 1.48
N ILE A 62 -24.02 11.84 2.48
CA ILE A 62 -24.26 10.47 2.97
C ILE A 62 -24.25 10.51 4.50
N SER A 63 -25.22 9.86 5.15
CA SER A 63 -25.26 9.77 6.61
C SER A 63 -24.15 8.86 7.15
N LYS A 64 -23.67 9.13 8.37
CA LYS A 64 -22.66 8.31 9.05
C LYS A 64 -23.09 6.83 9.16
N ASN A 65 -24.37 6.59 9.48
CA ASN A 65 -24.92 5.24 9.61
C ASN A 65 -24.95 4.51 8.26
N LEU A 66 -25.33 5.21 7.17
CA LEU A 66 -25.31 4.62 5.83
C LEU A 66 -23.89 4.26 5.40
N ALA A 67 -22.91 5.14 5.63
CA ALA A 67 -21.51 4.87 5.33
C ALA A 67 -20.95 3.70 6.17
N LEU A 68 -21.35 3.58 7.44
CA LEU A 68 -20.99 2.45 8.29
C LEU A 68 -21.58 1.14 7.76
N SER A 69 -22.89 1.10 7.49
CA SER A 69 -23.54 -0.08 6.92
C SER A 69 -22.93 -0.49 5.58
N TYR A 70 -22.59 0.48 4.73
CA TYR A 70 -21.88 0.23 3.48
C TYR A 70 -20.50 -0.41 3.73
N SER A 71 -19.71 0.13 4.66
CA SER A 71 -18.40 -0.43 4.99
C SER A 71 -18.49 -1.87 5.54
N LEU A 72 -19.49 -2.14 6.39
CA LEU A 72 -19.75 -3.48 6.94
C LEU A 72 -20.21 -4.46 5.86
N PHE A 73 -21.06 -4.02 4.93
CA PHE A 73 -21.44 -4.80 3.77
C PHE A 73 -20.22 -5.19 2.92
N LEU A 74 -19.31 -4.26 2.66
CA LEU A 74 -18.09 -4.54 1.90
C LEU A 74 -17.15 -5.50 2.66
N TYR A 75 -17.00 -5.36 3.98
CA TYR A 75 -16.26 -6.35 4.78
C TYR A 75 -16.91 -7.72 4.70
N PHE A 76 -18.23 -7.80 4.82
CA PHE A 76 -18.96 -9.06 4.71
C PHE A 76 -18.76 -9.71 3.33
N ALA A 77 -18.86 -8.94 2.24
CA ALA A 77 -18.58 -9.43 0.89
C ALA A 77 -17.14 -9.95 0.74
N PHE A 78 -16.16 -9.24 1.33
CA PHE A 78 -14.76 -9.69 1.35
C PHE A 78 -14.60 -11.02 2.11
N ILE A 79 -15.23 -11.17 3.29
CA ILE A 79 -15.21 -12.40 4.09
C ILE A 79 -15.84 -13.56 3.32
N VAL A 80 -17.00 -13.35 2.69
CA VAL A 80 -17.69 -14.39 1.90
C VAL A 80 -16.81 -14.86 0.74
N LEU A 81 -16.16 -13.93 0.04
CA LEU A 81 -15.25 -14.29 -1.06
C LEU A 81 -14.04 -15.11 -0.57
N LEU A 82 -13.45 -14.74 0.57
CA LEU A 82 -12.34 -15.50 1.14
C LEU A 82 -12.77 -16.90 1.57
N TYR A 83 -13.93 -17.02 2.22
CA TYR A 83 -14.42 -18.28 2.78
C TYR A 83 -14.86 -19.28 1.71
N VAL A 84 -15.59 -18.81 0.68
CA VAL A 84 -16.20 -19.70 -0.32
C VAL A 84 -15.19 -20.20 -1.34
N PHE A 85 -14.18 -19.40 -1.69
CA PHE A 85 -13.39 -19.65 -2.88
C PHE A 85 -11.92 -20.02 -2.62
N TYR A 86 -11.45 -19.98 -1.36
CA TYR A 86 -10.04 -20.10 -1.07
C TYR A 86 -9.70 -20.95 0.15
N SER A 87 -8.40 -21.23 0.31
CA SER A 87 -7.88 -22.06 1.38
C SER A 87 -7.97 -21.38 2.75
N PHE A 88 -7.80 -22.18 3.81
CA PHE A 88 -7.81 -21.68 5.18
C PHE A 88 -6.73 -20.62 5.43
N GLU A 89 -5.54 -20.75 4.84
CA GLU A 89 -4.45 -19.78 4.96
C GLU A 89 -4.84 -18.42 4.37
N VAL A 90 -5.43 -18.42 3.17
CA VAL A 90 -5.93 -17.21 2.50
C VAL A 90 -7.01 -16.55 3.35
N PHE A 91 -7.93 -17.33 3.91
CA PHE A 91 -8.96 -16.84 4.81
C PHE A 91 -8.35 -16.18 6.06
N VAL A 92 -7.39 -16.82 6.73
CA VAL A 92 -6.73 -16.28 7.94
C VAL A 92 -6.03 -14.96 7.64
N ILE A 93 -5.27 -14.87 6.54
CA ILE A 93 -4.58 -13.63 6.14
C ILE A 93 -5.61 -12.52 5.88
N GLY A 94 -6.69 -12.82 5.16
CA GLY A 94 -7.76 -11.87 4.91
C GLY A 94 -8.43 -11.39 6.21
N MET A 95 -8.67 -12.28 7.17
CA MET A 95 -9.19 -11.88 8.48
C MET A 95 -8.23 -10.99 9.26
N ILE A 96 -6.92 -11.26 9.20
CA ILE A 96 -5.89 -10.38 9.78
C ILE A 96 -5.96 -8.99 9.14
N MET A 97 -6.09 -8.89 7.82
CA MET A 97 -6.25 -7.61 7.13
C MET A 97 -7.45 -6.81 7.64
N ILE A 98 -8.61 -7.47 7.85
CA ILE A 98 -9.81 -6.84 8.43
C ILE A 98 -9.56 -6.37 9.86
N ILE A 99 -8.94 -7.20 10.70
CA ILE A 99 -8.64 -6.86 12.09
C ILE A 99 -7.74 -5.62 12.14
N LEU A 100 -6.69 -5.59 11.32
CA LEU A 100 -5.78 -4.44 11.25
C LEU A 100 -6.48 -3.18 10.72
N SER A 101 -7.33 -3.29 9.69
CA SER A 101 -8.06 -2.13 9.15
C SER A 101 -9.10 -1.56 10.14
N VAL A 102 -9.75 -2.43 10.91
CA VAL A 102 -10.66 -2.04 11.99
C VAL A 102 -9.87 -1.38 13.12
N PHE A 103 -8.82 -2.02 13.65
CA PHE A 103 -7.99 -1.46 14.72
C PHE A 103 -7.21 -0.21 14.32
N TYR A 104 -6.92 -0.05 13.03
CA TYR A 104 -6.38 1.20 12.50
C TYR A 104 -7.33 2.36 12.74
N SER A 105 -8.61 2.18 12.43
CA SER A 105 -9.62 3.26 12.39
C SER A 105 -10.36 3.44 13.73
N SER A 106 -10.66 2.34 14.41
CA SER A 106 -11.47 2.28 15.64
C SER A 106 -10.85 1.35 16.69
N GLY A 107 -11.49 1.19 17.85
CA GLY A 107 -10.98 0.38 18.94
C GLY A 107 -9.64 0.89 19.45
N LEU A 108 -8.54 0.20 19.11
CA LEU A 108 -7.16 0.60 19.43
C LEU A 108 -6.74 1.92 18.77
N ARG A 109 -7.37 2.26 17.64
CA ARG A 109 -7.13 3.47 16.84
C ARG A 109 -5.64 3.67 16.56
N LEU A 110 -5.01 2.65 15.97
CA LEU A 110 -3.55 2.57 15.73
C LEU A 110 -3.03 3.72 14.87
N LYS A 111 -3.90 4.37 14.08
CA LYS A 111 -3.61 5.60 13.34
C LYS A 111 -3.08 6.78 14.19
N ARG A 112 -3.19 6.72 15.52
CA ARG A 112 -2.62 7.73 16.44
C ARG A 112 -1.09 7.60 16.62
N PHE A 113 -0.51 6.48 16.18
CA PHE A 113 0.92 6.19 16.28
C PHE A 113 1.55 6.26 14.88
N PRO A 114 2.12 7.41 14.45
CA PRO A 114 2.48 7.68 13.06
C PRO A 114 3.31 6.60 12.36
N LEU A 115 4.41 6.15 12.98
CA LEU A 115 5.27 5.14 12.37
C LEU A 115 4.54 3.79 12.24
N LEU A 116 3.82 3.40 13.29
CA LEU A 116 3.06 2.15 13.29
C LEU A 116 1.91 2.21 12.29
N SER A 117 1.24 3.35 12.16
CA SER A 117 0.14 3.53 11.21
C SER A 117 0.60 3.44 9.77
N ASP A 118 1.72 4.09 9.43
CA ASP A 118 2.30 4.02 8.09
C ASP A 118 2.79 2.59 7.76
N LEU A 119 3.39 1.91 8.75
CA LEU A 119 3.83 0.51 8.63
C LEU A 119 2.64 -0.44 8.39
N LEU A 120 1.56 -0.27 9.16
CA LEU A 120 0.36 -1.10 9.04
C LEU A 120 -0.30 -0.91 7.67
N ILE A 121 -0.40 0.33 7.18
CA ILE A 121 -0.91 0.59 5.84
C ILE A 121 0.01 -0.07 4.81
N ALA A 122 1.33 0.06 4.94
CA ALA A 122 2.28 -0.56 4.01
C ALA A 122 2.12 -2.08 3.94
N ILE A 123 2.12 -2.77 5.08
CA ILE A 123 1.92 -4.23 5.15
C ILE A 123 0.57 -4.62 4.52
N THR A 124 -0.48 -3.90 4.88
CA THR A 124 -1.86 -4.21 4.46
C THR A 124 -2.11 -3.87 2.99
N TYR A 125 -1.35 -2.95 2.39
CA TYR A 125 -1.52 -2.52 1.00
C TYR A 125 -0.54 -3.18 0.03
N THR A 126 0.52 -3.83 0.54
CA THR A 126 1.58 -4.43 -0.28
C THR A 126 1.79 -5.90 0.08
N VAL A 127 2.33 -6.19 1.26
CA VAL A 127 2.73 -7.53 1.71
C VAL A 127 1.55 -8.49 1.74
N PHE A 128 0.45 -8.15 2.42
CA PHE A 128 -0.68 -9.06 2.51
C PHE A 128 -1.39 -9.30 1.17
N PRO A 129 -1.69 -8.27 0.35
CA PRO A 129 -2.23 -8.50 -0.98
C PRO A 129 -1.32 -9.37 -1.83
N MET A 130 0.00 -9.14 -1.81
CA MET A 130 0.98 -9.98 -2.50
C MET A 130 1.01 -11.42 -1.96
N LEU A 131 0.87 -11.60 -0.65
CA LEU A 131 0.78 -12.92 -0.04
C LEU A 131 -0.49 -13.67 -0.47
N LEU A 132 -1.64 -12.99 -0.48
CA LEU A 132 -2.90 -13.53 -1.00
C LEU A 132 -2.75 -13.95 -2.47
N GLY A 133 -2.16 -13.08 -3.28
CA GLY A 133 -1.85 -13.36 -4.68
C GLY A 133 -1.01 -14.62 -4.85
N PHE A 134 0.08 -14.71 -4.08
CA PHE A 134 1.02 -15.82 -4.12
C PHE A 134 0.37 -17.16 -3.74
N LEU A 135 -0.39 -17.21 -2.65
CA LEU A 135 -1.09 -18.42 -2.22
C LEU A 135 -2.17 -18.84 -3.20
N ILE A 136 -2.96 -17.88 -3.71
CA ILE A 136 -3.98 -18.13 -4.72
C ILE A 136 -3.34 -18.59 -6.04
N GLY A 137 -2.14 -18.09 -6.36
CA GLY A 137 -1.30 -18.53 -7.46
C GLY A 137 -0.61 -19.87 -7.25
N ARG A 138 -1.08 -20.70 -6.29
CA ARG A 138 -0.52 -22.02 -5.93
C ARG A 138 0.84 -21.98 -5.22
N GLY A 139 1.21 -20.84 -4.65
CA GLY A 139 2.35 -20.73 -3.76
C GLY A 139 2.11 -21.36 -2.40
N ASN A 140 3.20 -21.55 -1.65
CA ASN A 140 3.17 -22.13 -0.30
C ASN A 140 3.89 -21.20 0.68
N LEU A 141 3.33 -21.02 1.89
CA LEU A 141 3.94 -20.24 2.97
C LEU A 141 5.38 -20.65 3.32
N PHE A 142 5.75 -21.91 3.11
CA PHE A 142 7.09 -22.42 3.37
C PHE A 142 8.12 -22.09 2.27
N SER A 143 7.68 -21.65 1.09
CA SER A 143 8.52 -21.33 -0.06
C SER A 143 8.38 -19.88 -0.50
N LEU A 144 8.16 -18.97 0.45
CA LEU A 144 7.97 -17.56 0.16
C LEU A 144 9.23 -16.94 -0.47
N PRO A 145 9.10 -16.21 -1.58
CA PRO A 145 10.19 -15.45 -2.18
C PRO A 145 10.46 -14.17 -1.37
N TYR A 146 11.04 -14.33 -0.18
CA TYR A 146 11.31 -13.23 0.77
C TYR A 146 11.98 -12.00 0.14
N PRO A 147 12.95 -12.11 -0.79
CA PRO A 147 13.59 -10.94 -1.37
C PRO A 147 12.61 -10.06 -2.17
N GLN A 148 11.71 -10.66 -2.95
CA GLN A 148 10.68 -9.97 -3.72
C GLN A 148 9.68 -9.26 -2.81
N PHE A 149 9.24 -9.94 -1.74
CA PHE A 149 8.38 -9.33 -0.72
C PHE A 149 9.05 -8.16 -0.01
N ALA A 150 10.35 -8.28 0.31
CA ALA A 150 11.10 -7.22 0.96
C ALA A 150 11.24 -5.98 0.06
N ILE A 151 11.55 -6.16 -1.22
CA ILE A 151 11.65 -5.06 -2.19
C ILE A 151 10.31 -4.34 -2.33
N VAL A 152 9.23 -5.10 -2.56
CA VAL A 152 7.87 -4.55 -2.68
C VAL A 152 7.46 -3.82 -1.40
N PHE A 153 7.74 -4.39 -0.23
CA PHE A 153 7.45 -3.74 1.05
C PHE A 153 8.22 -2.45 1.26
N LEU A 154 9.55 -2.45 1.08
CA LEU A 154 10.39 -1.27 1.32
C LEU A 154 10.00 -0.12 0.40
N PHE A 155 9.82 -0.41 -0.88
CA PHE A 155 9.40 0.59 -1.86
C PHE A 155 7.99 1.11 -1.55
N GLY A 156 7.05 0.20 -1.29
CA GLY A 156 5.67 0.55 -0.96
C GLY A 156 5.55 1.38 0.31
N PHE A 157 6.34 1.06 1.33
CA PHE A 157 6.41 1.83 2.57
C PHE A 157 6.91 3.25 2.31
N ALA A 158 7.97 3.41 1.51
CA ALA A 158 8.46 4.72 1.08
C ALA A 158 7.36 5.53 0.36
N VAL A 159 6.65 4.92 -0.60
CA VAL A 159 5.54 5.58 -1.34
C VAL A 159 4.44 6.03 -0.38
N LEU A 160 4.04 5.18 0.56
CA LEU A 160 2.93 5.48 1.46
C LEU A 160 3.26 6.59 2.46
N ILE A 161 4.51 6.68 2.95
CA ILE A 161 4.97 7.82 3.75
C ILE A 161 4.85 9.13 2.95
N THR A 162 5.15 9.12 1.64
CA THR A 162 5.09 10.36 0.84
C THR A 162 3.69 10.93 0.71
N LYS A 163 2.64 10.13 0.89
CA LYS A 163 1.25 10.59 0.93
C LYS A 163 1.01 11.59 2.07
N ASN A 164 1.70 11.41 3.20
CA ASN A 164 1.58 12.29 4.35
C ASN A 164 2.17 13.70 4.09
N PHE A 165 2.99 13.88 3.05
CA PHE A 165 3.48 15.20 2.67
C PHE A 165 2.40 16.08 2.03
N GLU A 166 1.46 15.49 1.31
CA GLU A 166 0.35 16.22 0.67
C GLU A 166 -0.58 16.85 1.71
N ASP A 167 -0.79 16.13 2.81
CA ASP A 167 -1.69 16.53 3.89
C ASP A 167 -0.98 17.31 5.02
N PHE A 168 0.36 17.54 4.93
CA PHE A 168 1.16 18.11 6.02
C PHE A 168 0.61 19.41 6.65
N VAL A 169 0.19 20.38 5.83
CA VAL A 169 -0.33 21.67 6.33
C VAL A 169 -1.64 21.48 7.08
N ALA A 170 -2.53 20.63 6.53
CA ALA A 170 -3.81 20.32 7.16
C ALA A 170 -3.59 19.51 8.45
N ASP A 171 -2.80 18.44 8.38
CA ASP A 171 -2.48 17.59 9.53
C ASP A 171 -1.87 18.39 10.67
N LYS A 172 -0.93 19.30 10.37
CA LYS A 172 -0.32 20.19 11.36
C LYS A 172 -1.34 21.13 12.00
N LYS A 173 -2.25 21.70 11.21
CA LYS A 173 -3.31 22.61 11.70
C LYS A 173 -4.28 21.89 12.64
N HIS A 174 -4.62 20.64 12.36
CA HIS A 174 -5.57 19.83 13.14
C HIS A 174 -4.89 18.94 14.19
N GLY A 175 -3.58 19.13 14.45
CA GLY A 175 -2.85 18.40 15.49
C GLY A 175 -2.70 16.90 15.23
N LEU A 176 -2.83 16.46 13.98
CA LEU A 176 -2.62 15.06 13.59
C LEU A 176 -1.13 14.72 13.65
N LYS A 177 -0.83 13.59 14.28
CA LYS A 177 0.54 13.10 14.46
C LYS A 177 0.90 12.22 13.26
N THR A 178 1.41 12.84 12.19
CA THR A 178 2.05 12.14 11.06
C THR A 178 3.57 12.31 11.12
N LEU A 179 4.35 11.43 10.46
CA LEU A 179 5.81 11.56 10.41
C LEU A 179 6.30 12.96 9.98
N PRO A 180 5.78 13.59 8.91
CA PRO A 180 6.22 14.93 8.53
C PRO A 180 5.82 16.01 9.54
N VAL A 181 4.73 15.83 10.30
CA VAL A 181 4.34 16.76 11.38
C VAL A 181 5.28 16.66 12.58
N ILE A 182 5.70 15.44 12.96
CA ILE A 182 6.58 15.22 14.12
C ILE A 182 8.04 15.56 13.80
N PHE A 183 8.57 15.03 12.69
CA PHE A 183 9.99 15.13 12.37
C PHE A 183 10.31 16.25 11.39
N GLY A 184 9.30 16.83 10.73
CA GLY A 184 9.49 17.77 9.63
C GLY A 184 9.59 17.08 8.28
N ILE A 185 9.35 17.84 7.20
CA ILE A 185 9.36 17.34 5.83
C ILE A 185 10.74 16.79 5.45
N LYS A 186 11.83 17.50 5.77
CA LYS A 186 13.19 17.12 5.34
C LYS A 186 13.66 15.80 5.95
N GLN A 187 13.45 15.62 7.25
CA GLN A 187 13.83 14.40 7.98
C GLN A 187 13.00 13.20 7.50
N THR A 188 11.70 13.40 7.30
CA THR A 188 10.82 12.37 6.76
C THR A 188 11.17 12.04 5.31
N LEU A 189 11.57 13.05 4.51
CA LEU A 189 12.05 12.86 3.15
C LEU A 189 13.37 12.07 3.11
N ALA A 190 14.29 12.32 4.04
CA ALA A 190 15.51 11.54 4.20
C ALA A 190 15.21 10.07 4.52
N LEU A 191 14.21 9.78 5.36
CA LEU A 191 13.74 8.43 5.61
C LEU A 191 13.18 7.76 4.34
N VAL A 192 12.36 8.47 3.56
CA VAL A 192 11.84 7.97 2.28
C VAL A 192 12.97 7.65 1.31
N ILE A 193 13.96 8.53 1.18
CA ILE A 193 15.14 8.32 0.34
C ILE A 193 15.91 7.09 0.82
N LEU A 194 16.13 6.95 2.13
CA LEU A 194 16.82 5.80 2.70
C LEU A 194 16.10 4.48 2.38
N LEU A 195 14.79 4.39 2.63
CA LEU A 195 13.99 3.21 2.33
C LEU A 195 14.06 2.83 0.85
N PHE A 196 14.01 3.85 -0.02
CA PHE A 196 14.13 3.67 -1.45
C PHE A 196 15.52 3.14 -1.86
N LEU A 197 16.60 3.76 -1.37
CA LEU A 197 17.97 3.32 -1.64
C LEU A 197 18.25 1.91 -1.12
N VAL A 198 17.70 1.54 0.05
CA VAL A 198 17.80 0.18 0.57
C VAL A 198 17.06 -0.80 -0.33
N SER A 199 15.86 -0.47 -0.81
CA SER A 199 15.11 -1.29 -1.77
C SER A 199 15.91 -1.51 -3.06
N ASP A 200 16.44 -0.44 -3.65
CA ASP A 200 17.24 -0.51 -4.88
C ASP A 200 18.55 -1.28 -4.68
N PHE A 201 19.19 -1.12 -3.52
CA PHE A 201 20.38 -1.87 -3.17
C PHE A 201 20.11 -3.37 -3.05
N VAL A 202 19.02 -3.76 -2.39
CA VAL A 202 18.60 -5.18 -2.33
C VAL A 202 18.34 -5.72 -3.74
N LEU A 203 17.62 -4.97 -4.58
CA LEU A 203 17.37 -5.35 -5.97
C LEU A 203 18.69 -5.54 -6.75
N LEU A 204 19.62 -4.58 -6.65
CA LEU A 204 20.92 -4.65 -7.30
C LEU A 204 21.73 -5.87 -6.83
N LEU A 205 21.78 -6.14 -5.53
CA LEU A 205 22.51 -7.30 -4.99
C LEU A 205 21.99 -8.62 -5.53
N LEU A 206 20.67 -8.77 -5.66
CA LEU A 206 20.05 -9.98 -6.18
C LEU A 206 20.29 -10.14 -7.69
N LEU A 207 20.27 -9.03 -8.44
CA LEU A 207 20.64 -9.00 -9.86
C LEU A 207 22.10 -9.43 -10.06
N LEU A 208 23.03 -8.88 -9.28
CA LEU A 208 24.46 -9.23 -9.35
C LEU A 208 24.73 -10.70 -8.97
N ARG A 209 23.88 -11.30 -8.15
CA ARG A 209 23.93 -12.73 -7.79
C ARG A 209 23.18 -13.64 -8.77
N ASN A 210 22.64 -13.10 -9.86
CA ASN A 210 21.80 -13.82 -10.82
C ASN A 210 20.59 -14.52 -10.16
N GLN A 211 20.08 -13.97 -9.06
CA GLN A 211 18.89 -14.47 -8.35
C GLN A 211 17.59 -13.86 -8.85
N LEU A 212 17.70 -12.86 -9.74
CA LEU A 212 16.59 -12.16 -10.36
C LEU A 212 16.87 -11.98 -11.86
N PRO A 213 15.82 -11.95 -12.70
CA PRO A 213 15.97 -11.70 -14.13
C PRO A 213 16.58 -10.33 -14.43
N SER A 214 17.43 -10.26 -15.45
CA SER A 214 18.13 -9.03 -15.84
C SER A 214 17.20 -7.89 -16.24
N TYR A 215 15.98 -8.17 -16.71
CA TYR A 215 15.01 -7.13 -17.07
C TYR A 215 14.61 -6.25 -15.88
N LEU A 216 14.76 -6.72 -14.63
CA LEU A 216 14.49 -5.91 -13.45
C LEU A 216 15.51 -4.77 -13.26
N SER A 217 16.65 -4.80 -13.94
CA SER A 217 17.60 -3.66 -13.98
C SER A 217 16.99 -2.40 -14.61
N LEU A 218 15.95 -2.54 -15.44
CA LEU A 218 15.21 -1.41 -16.00
C LEU A 218 14.57 -0.55 -14.90
N ILE A 219 14.17 -1.17 -13.78
CA ILE A 219 13.62 -0.44 -12.64
C ILE A 219 14.67 0.55 -12.14
N LEU A 220 15.87 0.07 -11.82
CA LEU A 220 16.98 0.91 -11.35
C LEU A 220 17.32 2.03 -12.34
N PHE A 221 17.33 1.71 -13.64
CA PHE A 221 17.67 2.67 -14.69
C PHE A 221 16.67 3.83 -14.77
N PHE A 222 15.37 3.57 -14.64
CA PHE A 222 14.34 4.61 -14.74
C PHE A 222 13.99 5.27 -13.41
N THR A 223 14.12 4.58 -12.28
CA THR A 223 13.77 5.11 -10.96
C THR A 223 14.78 6.15 -10.48
N LEU A 224 16.10 5.86 -10.58
CA LEU A 224 17.15 6.70 -10.00
C LEU A 224 17.12 8.15 -10.51
N PRO A 225 17.03 8.44 -11.83
CA PRO A 225 17.04 9.81 -12.31
C PRO A 225 15.76 10.58 -11.94
N VAL A 226 14.60 9.94 -12.06
CA VAL A 226 13.30 10.56 -11.78
C VAL A 226 13.16 10.86 -10.29
N PHE A 227 13.66 9.98 -9.43
CA PHE A 227 13.65 10.18 -8.00
C PHE A 227 14.69 11.18 -7.55
N PHE A 228 15.90 11.17 -8.08
CA PHE A 228 16.86 12.23 -7.82
C PHE A 228 16.26 13.61 -8.11
N HIS A 229 15.62 13.78 -9.27
CA HIS A 229 14.94 15.03 -9.64
C HIS A 229 13.78 15.37 -8.69
N SER A 230 12.91 14.41 -8.38
CA SER A 230 11.71 14.63 -7.57
C SER A 230 12.05 14.89 -6.10
N PHE A 231 13.00 14.16 -5.54
CA PHE A 231 13.51 14.35 -4.19
C PHE A 231 14.21 15.69 -4.05
N ARG A 232 15.09 16.06 -4.99
CA ARG A 232 15.75 17.36 -5.00
C ARG A 232 14.74 18.51 -5.00
N ARG A 233 13.72 18.44 -5.87
CA ARG A 233 12.67 19.46 -5.93
C ARG A 233 11.91 19.62 -4.62
N LEU A 234 11.51 18.51 -3.99
CA LEU A 234 10.79 18.59 -2.72
C LEU A 234 11.70 19.05 -1.57
N TRP A 235 12.99 18.73 -1.63
CA TRP A 235 13.98 19.18 -0.65
C TRP A 235 14.22 20.69 -0.70
N GLU A 236 14.35 21.24 -1.92
CA GLU A 236 14.52 22.67 -2.18
C GLU A 236 13.23 23.45 -1.89
N GLU A 237 12.08 22.92 -2.33
CA GLU A 237 10.76 23.55 -2.18
C GLU A 237 9.73 22.55 -1.59
N PRO A 238 9.58 22.52 -0.25
CA PRO A 238 8.66 21.63 0.48
C PRO A 238 7.16 21.98 0.30
N SER A 239 6.67 22.03 -0.95
CA SER A 239 5.30 22.40 -1.27
C SER A 239 4.40 21.18 -1.53
N GLN A 240 3.10 21.34 -1.27
CA GLN A 240 2.08 20.32 -1.52
C GLN A 240 2.10 19.83 -2.98
N LYS A 241 2.36 20.75 -3.93
CA LYS A 241 2.48 20.44 -5.36
C LYS A 241 3.65 19.49 -5.65
N ASN A 242 4.82 19.74 -5.05
CA ASN A 242 5.99 18.89 -5.23
C ASN A 242 5.82 17.54 -4.53
N ALA A 243 5.17 17.52 -3.36
CA ALA A 243 4.81 16.30 -2.65
C ALA A 243 3.90 15.39 -3.49
N PHE A 244 2.84 15.95 -4.06
CA PHE A 244 1.92 15.22 -4.93
C PHE A 244 2.59 14.67 -6.19
N LYS A 245 3.52 15.43 -6.80
CA LYS A 245 4.31 14.95 -7.94
C LYS A 245 5.23 13.78 -7.56
N LEU A 246 5.93 13.89 -6.43
CA LEU A 246 6.78 12.82 -5.92
C LEU A 246 5.96 11.54 -5.68
N PHE A 247 4.84 11.66 -4.97
CA PHE A 247 3.91 10.54 -4.74
C PHE A 247 3.45 9.89 -6.04
N LYS A 248 3.06 10.69 -7.05
CA LYS A 248 2.65 10.16 -8.36
C LYS A 248 3.75 9.40 -9.07
N HIS A 249 4.97 9.95 -9.13
CA HIS A 249 6.10 9.25 -9.74
C HIS A 249 6.35 7.93 -9.02
N LEU A 250 6.48 7.96 -7.68
CA LEU A 250 6.69 6.77 -6.85
C LEU A 250 5.57 5.74 -7.04
N ALA A 251 4.31 6.15 -7.10
CA ALA A 251 3.17 5.25 -7.30
C ALA A 251 3.20 4.54 -8.67
N VAL A 252 3.59 5.24 -9.74
CA VAL A 252 3.74 4.63 -11.08
C VAL A 252 4.88 3.61 -11.08
N PHE A 253 6.03 3.95 -10.49
CA PHE A 253 7.14 3.01 -10.38
C PHE A 253 6.85 1.83 -9.46
N MET A 254 6.06 2.03 -8.40
CA MET A 254 5.58 0.93 -7.56
C MET A 254 4.75 -0.06 -8.38
N LEU A 255 3.85 0.43 -9.23
CA LEU A 255 3.06 -0.44 -10.12
C LEU A 255 3.98 -1.23 -11.06
N ALA A 256 4.96 -0.58 -11.67
CA ALA A 256 5.92 -1.24 -12.54
C ALA A 256 6.75 -2.29 -11.77
N LEU A 257 7.23 -1.95 -10.56
CA LEU A 257 7.98 -2.82 -9.68
C LEU A 257 7.17 -4.06 -9.30
N GLU A 258 5.94 -3.89 -8.82
CA GLU A 258 5.04 -4.99 -8.46
C GLU A 258 4.84 -5.93 -9.66
N LEU A 259 4.48 -5.38 -10.83
CA LEU A 259 4.24 -6.19 -12.03
C LEU A 259 5.50 -6.94 -12.49
N LEU A 260 6.63 -6.24 -12.62
CA LEU A 260 7.89 -6.85 -13.09
C LEU A 260 8.45 -7.88 -12.10
N THR A 261 8.33 -7.61 -10.79
CA THR A 261 8.73 -8.55 -9.73
C THR A 261 7.87 -9.82 -9.77
N GLY A 262 6.60 -9.70 -10.15
CA GLY A 262 5.72 -10.85 -10.33
C GLY A 262 6.26 -11.86 -11.33
N PHE A 263 6.92 -11.44 -12.40
CA PHE A 263 7.51 -12.35 -13.39
C PHE A 263 8.89 -12.92 -12.97
N SER A 264 9.39 -12.61 -11.78
CA SER A 264 10.81 -12.79 -11.45
C SER A 264 11.27 -14.23 -11.21
N LEU A 265 10.36 -15.15 -10.85
CA LEU A 265 10.70 -16.56 -10.67
C LEU A 265 10.49 -17.38 -11.97
N ILE A 266 10.19 -16.70 -13.08
CA ILE A 266 9.97 -17.31 -14.39
C ILE A 266 11.30 -17.33 -15.14
N ILE A 267 12.22 -18.22 -14.75
CA ILE A 267 13.43 -18.59 -15.52
C ILE A 267 13.69 -20.08 -15.32
#